data_AF-R6H4W6-F1
#
_entry.id   AF-R6H4W6-F1
#
_cell.length_a   1.000
_cell.length_b   1.000
_cell.length_c   1.000
_cell.angle_alpha   90.00
_cell.angle_beta   90.00
_cell.angle_gamma   90.00
#
_symmetry.space_group_name_H-M   'P 1'
#
loop_
_entity.id
_entity.type
_entity.pdbx_description
1 polymer ?
#
loop_
_entity_poly.entity_id
_entity_poly.type
_entity_poly.pdbx_seq_one_letter_code
_entity_poly.pdbx_strand_id
1 'polypeptide(L)'
;MLKKNWNEYTENEKRSILFHAYIYYGKTNDILTELNEYRLLIASNPDEVLKVYIIAKYLNFNPQAAIAKALRENKLQALFDLTRPIDFSKPDINEKLNEFLENTIYTYNFEATIKSKQGRSR
;
A
#
# COMPACT_ATOMS: atom_id res chain seq x y z
N MET A 1 -1.10 19.66 6.88
CA MET A 1 -0.12 18.73 7.49
C MET A 1 1.17 18.84 6.71
N LEU A 2 2.32 18.88 7.36
CA LEU A 2 3.61 18.76 6.65
C LEU A 2 3.67 17.40 5.96
N LYS A 3 4.07 17.39 4.69
CA LYS A 3 4.12 16.20 3.85
C LYS A 3 5.38 15.42 4.19
N LYS A 4 5.24 14.36 5.00
CA LYS A 4 6.34 13.42 5.28
C LYS A 4 6.66 12.61 4.01
N ASN A 5 7.94 12.51 3.68
CA ASN A 5 8.46 11.58 2.68
C ASN A 5 8.37 10.14 3.19
N TRP A 6 8.36 9.16 2.28
CA TRP A 6 8.29 7.74 2.64
C TRP A 6 9.33 7.29 3.68
N ASN A 7 10.55 7.79 3.56
CA ASN A 7 11.66 7.43 4.47
C ASN A 7 11.53 8.07 5.87
N GLU A 8 10.62 9.03 6.05
CA GLU A 8 10.36 9.68 7.34
C GLU A 8 9.26 8.97 8.16
N TYR A 9 8.60 7.97 7.58
CA TYR A 9 7.66 7.12 8.29
C TYR A 9 8.41 6.00 9.02
N THR A 10 8.00 5.76 10.26
CA THR A 10 8.40 4.57 11.01
C THR A 10 7.92 3.30 10.31
N GLU A 11 8.57 2.17 10.60
CA GLU A 11 8.17 0.88 10.03
C GLU A 11 6.70 0.51 10.33
N ASN A 12 6.19 0.90 11.49
CA ASN A 12 4.78 0.69 11.84
C ASN A 12 3.84 1.60 11.04
N GLU A 13 4.22 2.85 10.79
CA GLU A 13 3.44 3.76 9.92
C GLU A 13 3.42 3.23 8.48
N LYS A 14 4.57 2.82 7.93
CA LYS A 14 4.67 2.23 6.58
C LYS A 14 3.75 1.01 6.43
N ARG A 15 3.79 0.08 7.39
CA ARG A 15 2.90 -1.09 7.43
C ARG A 15 1.43 -0.69 7.49
N SER A 16 1.09 0.30 8.31
CA SER A 16 -0.30 0.77 8.45
C SER A 16 -0.82 1.41 7.16
N ILE A 17 0.00 2.21 6.49
CA ILE A 17 -0.32 2.86 5.21
C ILE A 17 -0.57 1.78 4.13
N LEU A 18 0.35 0.84 3.97
CA LEU A 18 0.22 -0.22 2.95
C LEU A 18 -0.95 -1.16 3.25
N PHE A 19 -1.15 -1.53 4.52
CA PHE A 19 -2.29 -2.35 4.93
C PHE A 19 -3.63 -1.63 4.67
N HIS A 20 -3.71 -0.34 4.99
CA HIS A 20 -4.89 0.47 4.68
C HIS A 20 -5.14 0.54 3.17
N ALA A 21 -4.11 0.81 2.37
CA ALA A 21 -4.23 0.83 0.92
C ALA A 21 -4.71 -0.51 0.34
N TYR A 22 -4.27 -1.63 0.92
CA TYR A 22 -4.70 -2.96 0.51
C TYR A 22 -6.19 -3.19 0.79
N ILE A 23 -6.66 -2.90 2.00
CA ILE A 23 -8.07 -3.12 2.40
C ILE A 23 -9.01 -2.10 1.74
N TYR A 24 -8.66 -0.82 1.76
CA TYR A 24 -9.57 0.26 1.35
C TYR A 24 -9.85 0.24 -0.16
N TYR A 25 -8.82 -0.01 -0.96
CA TYR A 25 -8.94 -0.05 -2.41
C TYR A 25 -9.10 -1.48 -2.96
N GLY A 26 -8.85 -2.50 -2.15
CA GLY A 26 -9.12 -3.90 -2.47
C GLY A 26 -10.60 -4.24 -2.25
N LYS A 27 -11.39 -4.22 -3.32
CA LYS A 27 -12.68 -4.94 -3.33
C LYS A 27 -12.42 -6.42 -3.49
N THR A 28 -11.93 -7.08 -2.46
CA THR A 28 -11.60 -8.49 -2.58
C THR A 28 -12.25 -9.32 -1.47
N ASN A 29 -12.91 -10.40 -1.89
CA ASN A 29 -13.34 -11.51 -1.05
C ASN A 29 -12.10 -12.31 -0.59
N ASP A 30 -11.09 -11.63 -0.05
CA ASP A 30 -9.82 -12.26 0.28
C ASP A 30 -9.99 -13.12 1.53
N ILE A 31 -9.61 -14.38 1.38
CA ILE A 31 -9.56 -15.40 2.41
C ILE A 31 -8.58 -14.91 3.48
N LEU A 32 -8.94 -15.06 4.77
CA LEU A 32 -8.12 -14.67 5.95
C LEU A 32 -6.61 -14.96 5.82
N THR A 33 -6.26 -16.04 5.13
CA THR A 33 -4.88 -16.45 4.82
C THR A 33 -4.12 -15.41 3.99
N GLU A 34 -4.72 -14.89 2.92
CA GLU A 34 -4.06 -13.93 2.01
C GLU A 34 -3.79 -12.59 2.71
N LEU A 35 -4.69 -12.19 3.61
CA LEU A 35 -4.47 -11.01 4.46
C LEU A 35 -3.30 -11.20 5.43
N ASN A 36 -3.13 -12.40 5.99
CA ASN A 36 -1.99 -12.71 6.86
C ASN A 36 -0.68 -12.74 6.07
N GLU A 37 -0.67 -13.36 4.89
CA GLU A 37 0.49 -13.37 4.01
C GLU A 37 0.88 -11.97 3.57
N TYR A 38 -0.10 -11.13 3.23
CA TYR A 38 0.15 -9.74 2.90
C TYR A 38 0.74 -8.95 4.08
N ARG A 39 0.26 -9.18 5.32
CA ARG A 39 0.83 -8.58 6.52
C ARG A 39 2.30 -8.96 6.72
N LEU A 40 2.65 -10.22 6.50
CA LEU A 40 4.04 -10.68 6.57
C LEU A 40 4.89 -10.05 5.46
N LEU A 41 4.32 -9.90 4.26
CA LEU A 41 4.98 -9.28 3.12
C LEU A 41 5.35 -7.83 3.39
N ILE A 42 4.41 -7.00 3.84
CA ILE A 42 4.69 -5.58 4.14
C ILE A 42 5.58 -5.40 5.37
N ALA A 43 5.61 -6.38 6.28
CA ALA A 43 6.53 -6.35 7.40
C ALA A 43 7.99 -6.60 6.98
N SER A 44 8.18 -7.38 5.90
CA SER A 44 9.49 -7.81 5.41
C SER A 44 10.02 -6.94 4.28
N ASN A 45 9.14 -6.46 3.39
CA ASN A 45 9.51 -5.75 2.15
C ASN A 45 8.57 -4.55 1.88
N PRO A 46 8.43 -3.59 2.79
CA PRO A 46 7.50 -2.47 2.62
C PRO A 46 7.82 -1.62 1.38
N ASP A 47 9.10 -1.41 1.08
CA ASP A 47 9.54 -0.58 -0.05
C ASP A 47 9.22 -1.22 -1.40
N GLU A 48 9.40 -2.53 -1.53
CA GLU A 48 9.04 -3.27 -2.76
C GLU A 48 7.53 -3.27 -2.97
N VAL A 49 6.75 -3.44 -1.89
CA VAL A 49 5.29 -3.36 -1.98
C VAL A 49 4.85 -1.95 -2.38
N LEU A 50 5.46 -0.89 -1.81
CA LEU A 50 5.18 0.48 -2.23
C LEU A 50 5.43 0.67 -3.73
N LYS A 51 6.57 0.20 -4.24
CA LYS A 51 6.88 0.29 -5.67
C LYS A 51 5.83 -0.37 -6.56
N VAL A 52 5.22 -1.49 -6.12
CA VAL A 52 4.10 -2.13 -6.83
C VAL A 52 2.90 -1.19 -6.92
N TYR A 53 2.54 -0.49 -5.83
CA TYR A 53 1.46 0.49 -5.86
C TYR A 53 1.73 1.65 -6.81
N ILE A 54 2.99 2.11 -6.87
CA ILE A 54 3.37 3.22 -7.75
C ILE A 54 3.35 2.79 -9.21
N ILE A 55 3.95 1.65 -9.57
CA ILE A 55 3.96 1.18 -10.96
C ILE A 55 2.56 0.84 -11.47
N ALA A 56 1.66 0.39 -10.58
CA ALA A 56 0.30 0.05 -10.94
C ALA A 56 -0.49 1.25 -11.51
N LYS A 57 -0.14 2.48 -11.09
CA LYS A 57 -0.70 3.71 -11.67
C LYS A 57 -0.26 3.93 -13.11
N TYR A 58 0.99 3.59 -13.44
CA TYR A 58 1.55 3.73 -14.78
C TYR A 58 1.05 2.65 -15.73
N LEU A 59 1.04 1.41 -15.26
CA LEU A 59 0.66 0.23 -16.05
C LEU A 59 -0.85 -0.07 -16.00
N ASN A 60 -1.62 0.78 -15.31
CA ASN A 60 -3.07 0.70 -15.18
C ASN A 60 -3.58 -0.70 -14.76
N PHE A 61 -2.98 -1.27 -13.71
CA PHE A 61 -3.43 -2.54 -13.12
C PHE A 61 -3.83 -2.38 -11.66
N ASN A 62 -4.52 -3.39 -11.12
CA ASN A 62 -4.89 -3.43 -9.70
C ASN A 62 -3.73 -4.03 -8.87
N PRO A 63 -3.04 -3.24 -8.02
CA PRO A 63 -1.89 -3.71 -7.27
C PRO A 63 -2.23 -4.81 -6.26
N GLN A 64 -3.40 -4.74 -5.61
CA GLN A 64 -3.85 -5.76 -4.66
C GLN A 64 -4.03 -7.10 -5.34
N ALA A 65 -4.73 -7.13 -6.48
CA ALA A 65 -4.95 -8.35 -7.26
C ALA A 65 -3.62 -8.93 -7.79
N ALA A 66 -2.69 -8.08 -8.20
CA ALA A 66 -1.36 -8.51 -8.63
C ALA A 66 -0.55 -9.13 -7.49
N ILE A 67 -0.57 -8.52 -6.31
CA ILE A 67 0.11 -9.02 -5.11
C ILE A 67 -0.51 -10.34 -4.64
N ALA A 68 -1.84 -10.41 -4.54
CA ALA A 68 -2.56 -11.63 -4.16
C ALA A 68 -2.26 -12.79 -5.12
N LYS A 69 -2.28 -12.52 -6.44
CA LYS A 69 -1.90 -13.50 -7.45
C LYS A 69 -0.44 -13.95 -7.30
N ALA A 70 0.48 -13.01 -7.08
CA ALA A 70 1.88 -13.31 -6.89
C ALA A 70 2.15 -14.13 -5.62
N LEU A 71 1.39 -13.91 -4.55
CA LEU A 71 1.42 -14.75 -3.34
C LEU A 71 0.96 -16.18 -3.64
N ARG A 72 -0.24 -16.34 -4.25
CA ARG A 72 -0.81 -17.66 -4.59
C ARG A 72 0.09 -18.49 -5.51
N GLU A 73 0.75 -17.84 -6.46
CA GLU A 73 1.61 -18.50 -7.45
C GLU A 73 3.07 -18.59 -7.01
N ASN A 74 3.44 -18.09 -5.82
CA ASN A 74 4.82 -17.97 -5.35
C ASN A 74 5.74 -17.22 -6.36
N LYS A 75 5.24 -16.11 -6.92
CA LYS A 75 5.90 -15.28 -7.95
C LYS A 75 6.17 -13.84 -7.50
N LEU A 76 6.27 -13.60 -6.19
CA LEU A 76 6.58 -12.28 -5.64
C LEU A 76 7.86 -11.68 -6.23
N GLN A 77 8.91 -12.49 -6.41
CA GLN A 77 10.16 -11.99 -6.97
C GLN A 77 9.97 -11.46 -8.40
N ALA A 78 9.20 -12.15 -9.24
CA ALA A 78 8.90 -11.69 -10.59
C ALA A 78 8.10 -10.37 -10.58
N LEU A 79 7.18 -10.22 -9.64
CA LEU A 79 6.44 -8.97 -9.45
C LEU A 79 7.38 -7.82 -9.04
N PHE A 80 8.33 -8.07 -8.13
CA PHE A 80 9.30 -7.07 -7.70
C PHE A 80 10.33 -6.74 -8.78
N ASP A 81 10.68 -7.69 -9.63
CA ASP A 81 11.59 -7.45 -10.75
C ASP A 81 10.99 -6.46 -11.76
N LEU A 82 9.67 -6.47 -11.95
CA LEU A 82 8.95 -5.46 -12.75
C LEU A 82 9.04 -4.05 -12.15
N THR A 83 9.21 -3.94 -10.84
CA THR A 83 9.29 -2.65 -10.14
C THR A 83 10.70 -2.12 -9.93
N ARG A 84 11.74 -2.93 -10.16
CA ARG A 84 13.15 -2.52 -10.00
C ARG A 84 13.55 -1.25 -10.78
N PRO A 85 13.03 -0.98 -11.98
CA PRO A 85 13.39 0.24 -12.72
C PRO A 85 12.85 1.55 -12.11
N ILE A 86 12.02 1.48 -11.06
CA ILE A 86 11.45 2.67 -10.42
C ILE A 86 12.54 3.43 -9.66
N ASP A 87 12.70 4.70 -10.04
CA ASP A 87 13.61 5.64 -9.40
C ASP A 87 12.79 6.79 -8.81
N PHE A 88 12.68 6.83 -7.48
CA PHE A 88 11.92 7.84 -6.75
C PHE A 88 12.53 9.24 -6.81
N SER A 89 13.76 9.39 -7.34
CA SER A 89 14.33 10.72 -7.60
C SER A 89 13.71 11.40 -8.82
N LYS A 90 13.06 10.63 -9.70
CA LYS A 90 12.38 11.18 -10.89
C LYS A 90 11.13 11.97 -10.47
N PRO A 91 10.95 13.21 -10.97
CA PRO A 91 9.84 14.06 -10.54
C PRO A 91 8.46 13.44 -10.72
N ASP A 92 8.22 12.75 -11.83
CA ASP A 92 6.95 12.10 -12.14
C ASP A 92 6.66 10.92 -11.19
N ILE A 93 7.66 10.08 -10.93
CA ILE A 93 7.55 8.97 -9.97
C ILE A 93 7.28 9.51 -8.57
N ASN A 94 7.99 10.58 -8.17
CA ASN A 94 7.82 11.20 -6.87
C ASN A 94 6.44 11.86 -6.72
N GLU A 95 5.90 12.45 -7.79
CA GLU A 95 4.52 12.94 -7.81
C GLU A 95 3.52 11.80 -7.57
N LYS A 96 3.70 10.63 -8.21
CA LYS A 96 2.83 9.45 -7.98
C LYS A 96 2.96 8.85 -6.60
N LEU A 97 4.17 8.82 -6.05
CA LEU A 97 4.38 8.46 -4.64
C LEU A 97 3.58 9.39 -3.72
N ASN A 98 3.70 10.69 -3.97
CA ASN A 98 3.03 11.71 -3.18
C ASN A 98 1.51 11.65 -3.27
N GLU A 99 0.95 11.49 -4.47
CA GLU A 99 -0.49 11.27 -4.68
C GLU A 99 -0.97 10.03 -3.94
N PHE A 100 -0.20 8.93 -3.99
CA PHE A 100 -0.54 7.70 -3.27
C PHE A 100 -0.59 7.92 -1.76
N LEU A 101 0.43 8.56 -1.18
CA LEU A 101 0.51 8.83 0.25
C LEU A 101 -0.61 9.76 0.71
N GLU A 102 -0.85 10.87 0.01
CA GLU A 102 -1.90 11.83 0.36
C GLU A 102 -3.29 11.19 0.37
N ASN A 103 -3.63 10.44 -0.67
CA ASN A 103 -4.91 9.75 -0.77
C ASN A 103 -5.07 8.68 0.31
N THR A 104 -4.02 7.90 0.56
CA THR A 104 -4.06 6.81 1.55
C THR A 104 -4.16 7.35 2.98
N ILE A 105 -3.41 8.40 3.30
CA ILE A 105 -3.44 9.02 4.64
C ILE A 105 -4.76 9.75 4.88
N TYR A 106 -5.28 10.43 3.86
CA TYR A 106 -6.59 11.08 3.94
C TYR A 106 -7.69 10.06 4.28
N THR A 107 -7.74 8.95 3.53
CA THR A 107 -8.75 7.90 3.74
C THR A 107 -8.56 7.19 5.09
N TYR A 108 -7.30 6.93 5.50
CA TYR A 108 -6.99 6.34 6.81
C TYR A 108 -7.51 7.21 7.96
N ASN A 109 -7.20 8.51 7.94
CA ASN A 109 -7.64 9.46 8.97
C ASN A 109 -9.15 9.67 8.97
N PHE A 110 -9.78 9.67 7.79
CA PHE A 110 -11.23 9.78 7.66
C PHE A 110 -11.93 8.58 8.31
N GLU A 111 -11.49 7.35 8.01
CA GLU A 111 -12.04 6.15 8.65
C GLU A 111 -11.84 6.13 10.17
N ALA A 112 -10.64 6.50 10.64
CA ALA A 112 -10.36 6.59 12.07
C ALA A 112 -11.31 7.59 12.78
N THR A 113 -11.60 8.70 12.12
CA THR A 113 -12.54 9.72 12.61
C THR A 113 -13.97 9.19 12.66
N ILE A 114 -14.41 8.42 11.66
CA ILE A 114 -15.75 7.81 11.67
C ILE A 114 -15.86 6.76 12.79
N LYS A 115 -14.89 5.86 12.91
CA LYS A 115 -14.89 4.79 13.92
C LYS A 115 -14.86 5.36 15.34
N SER A 116 -14.09 6.42 15.60
CA SER A 116 -14.07 7.08 16.91
C SER A 116 -15.37 7.79 17.28
N LYS A 117 -16.12 8.32 16.29
CA LYS A 117 -17.45 8.88 16.51
C LYS A 117 -18.51 7.80 16.77
N GLN A 118 -18.44 6.66 16.10
CA GLN A 118 -19.36 5.54 16.33
C GLN A 118 -19.14 4.85 17.69
N GLY A 119 -17.89 4.79 18.17
CA GLY A 119 -17.57 4.22 19.49
C GLY A 119 -17.94 5.10 20.69
N ARG A 120 -18.29 6.38 20.48
CA ARG A 120 -18.71 7.33 21.52
C ARG A 120 -20.23 7.44 21.69
N SER A 121 -21.01 6.76 20.85
CA SER A 121 -22.46 6.64 21.00
C SER A 121 -22.80 5.34 21.75
N ARG A 122 -22.44 5.24 23.04
CA ARG A 122 -22.96 4.25 23.97
C ARG A 122 -23.06 4.84 25.36
#